data_AF-A0A9D7B511-F1
#
_entry.id   AF-A0A9D7B511-F1
#
_cell.length_a   1.000
_cell.length_b   1.000
_cell.length_c   1.000
_cell.angle_alpha   90.00
_cell.angle_beta   90.00
_cell.angle_gamma   90.00
#
_symmetry.space_group_name_H-M   'P 1'
#
loop_
_entity.id
_entity.type
_entity.pdbx_description
1 polymer ?
#
loop_
_entity_poly.entity_id
_entity_poly.type
_entity_poly.pdbx_seq_one_letter_code
_entity_poly.pdbx_strand_id
1 'polypeptide(L)' 'MNTEALTLMLIAVCSVTAITVYFFFRVLTAPPKPEPDNYAENDDDPR' A
#
# COMPACT_ATOMS: atom_id res chain seq x y z
N MET A 1 33.83 -2.03 -15.19
CA MET A 1 32.49 -2.47 -14.76
C MET A 1 31.65 -2.61 -16.02
N ASN A 2 30.94 -3.72 -16.19
CA ASN A 2 30.14 -3.94 -17.40
C ASN A 2 28.92 -3.00 -17.38
N THR A 3 28.76 -2.19 -18.42
CA THR A 3 27.66 -1.23 -18.55
C THR A 3 26.31 -1.93 -18.43
N GLU A 4 26.16 -3.12 -19.01
CA GLU A 4 24.96 -3.96 -18.90
C GLU A 4 24.57 -4.29 -17.45
N ALA A 5 25.56 -4.62 -16.61
CA ALA A 5 25.31 -4.96 -15.21
C ALA A 5 24.87 -3.73 -14.41
N LEU A 6 25.43 -2.55 -14.72
CA LEU A 6 25.04 -1.29 -14.10
C LEU A 6 23.62 -0.86 -14.52
N THR A 7 23.29 -1.01 -15.80
CA THR A 7 21.94 -0.73 -16.33
C THR A 7 20.88 -1.63 -15.68
N LEU A 8 21.12 -2.94 -15.61
CA LEU A 8 20.21 -3.88 -14.95
C LEU A 8 19.98 -3.52 -13.48
N MET A 9 21.07 -3.20 -12.76
CA MET A 9 21.00 -2.81 -11.35
C MET A 9 20.15 -1.55 -11.15
N LEU A 10 20.36 -0.52 -11.98
CA LEU A 10 19.59 0.72 -11.93
C LEU A 10 18.11 0.48 -12.24
N ILE A 11 17.79 -0.30 -13.27
CA ILE A 11 16.40 -0.67 -13.59
C ILE A 11 15.75 -1.37 -12.40
N ALA A 12 16.44 -2.34 -11.79
CA ALA A 12 15.93 -3.08 -10.64
C ALA A 12 15.62 -2.13 -9.48
N VAL A 13 16.58 -1.29 -9.08
CA VAL A 13 16.39 -0.33 -7.99
C VAL A 13 15.26 0.65 -8.30
N CYS A 14 15.27 1.28 -9.48
CA CYS A 14 14.23 2.23 -9.87
C CYS A 14 12.84 1.59 -9.90
N SER A 15 12.72 0.35 -10.35
CA SER A 15 11.43 -0.36 -10.39
C SER A 15 10.87 -0.61 -8.99
N VAL A 16 11.70 -1.12 -8.06
CA VAL A 16 11.31 -1.37 -6.68
C VAL A 16 10.95 -0.05 -5.99
N THR A 17 11.76 0.99 -6.17
CA THR A 17 11.48 2.32 -5.61
C THR A 17 10.17 2.88 -6.14
N ALA A 18 9.91 2.80 -7.45
CA ALA A 18 8.67 3.31 -8.05
C ALA A 18 7.42 2.57 -7.52
N ILE A 19 7.47 1.24 -7.44
CA ILE A 19 6.37 0.42 -6.89
C ILE A 19 6.13 0.79 -5.42
N THR A 20 7.21 0.93 -4.66
CA THR A 20 7.13 1.29 -3.23
C THR A 20 6.47 2.65 -3.06
N VAL A 21 6.97 3.68 -3.75
CA VAL A 21 6.41 5.04 -3.70
C VAL A 21 4.93 5.04 -4.10
N TYR A 22 4.54 4.29 -5.13
CA TYR A 22 3.15 4.17 -5.55
C TYR A 22 2.24 3.63 -4.45
N PHE A 23 2.61 2.55 -3.77
CA PHE A 23 1.80 1.99 -2.68
C PHE A 23 1.78 2.89 -1.44
N PHE A 24 2.91 3.50 -1.08
CA PHE A 24 2.95 4.48 0.02
C PHE A 24 2.04 5.66 -0.28
N PHE A 25 2.10 6.23 -1.49
CA PHE A 25 1.21 7.29 -1.90
C PHE A 25 -0.25 6.86 -1.77
N ARG A 26 -0.60 5.69 -2.32
CA ARG A 26 -1.97 5.15 -2.25
C ARG A 26 -2.46 4.97 -0.81
N VAL A 27 -1.61 4.52 0.11
CA VAL A 27 -1.97 4.34 1.53
C VAL A 27 -2.15 5.69 2.22
N LEU A 28 -1.21 6.63 2.02
CA LEU A 28 -1.25 7.93 2.67
C LEU A 28 -2.39 8.82 2.17
N THR A 29 -2.85 8.61 0.93
CA THR A 29 -3.97 9.37 0.35
C THR A 29 -5.28 8.60 0.31
N ALA A 30 -5.32 7.37 0.84
CA ALA A 30 -6.56 6.59 0.87
C ALA A 30 -7.58 7.31 1.77
N PRO A 31 -8.84 7.50 1.30
CA PRO A 31 -9.88 8.01 2.18
C PRO A 31 -10.10 7.02 3.33
N PRO A 32 -10.44 7.50 4.54
CA PRO A 32 -10.81 6.63 5.65
C PRO A 32 -11.93 5.69 5.20
N LYS A 33 -11.68 4.38 5.28
CA LYS A 33 -12.73 3.40 5.01
C LYS A 33 -13.69 3.45 6.22
N PRO A 34 -15.00 3.65 6.02
CA PRO A 34 -15.96 3.47 7.10
C PRO A 34 -15.77 2.07 7.66
N GLU A 35 -15.47 1.98 8.95
CA GLU A 35 -15.38 0.69 9.61
C GLU A 35 -16.78 0.06 9.61
N PRO A 36 -16.95 -1.21 9.18
CA PRO A 36 -18.19 -1.91 9.43
C PRO A 36 -18.37 -2.01 10.95
N ASP A 37 -19.53 -1.59 11.43
CA ASP A 37 -19.86 -1.68 12.84
C ASP A 37 -19.91 -3.15 13.26
N ASN A 38 -18.94 -3.58 14.07
CA ASN A 38 -18.83 -4.96 14.56
C ASN A 38 -19.95 -5.35 15.54
N TYR A 39 -20.73 -4.38 16.03
CA TYR A 39 -21.84 -4.59 16.96
C TYR A 39 -23.21 -4.28 16.37
N ALA A 40 -23.30 -3.96 15.07
CA ALA A 40 -24.58 -3.73 14.39
C ALA A 40 -25.56 -4.92 14.52
N GLU A 41 -25.05 -6.13 14.70
CA GLU A 41 -25.87 -7.34 14.93
C GLU A 41 -26.34 -7.49 16.38
N ASN A 42 -25.80 -6.71 17.32
CA ASN A 42 -26.07 -6.76 18.76
C ASN A 42 -26.79 -5.50 19.28
N ASP A 43 -27.11 -4.53 18.42
CA ASP A 43 -27.76 -3.28 18.83
C ASP A 43 -29.13 -3.49 19.53
N ASP A 44 -29.81 -4.58 19.21
CA ASP A 44 -31.12 -4.96 19.77
C ASP A 44 -31.03 -5.90 21.00
N ASP A 45 -29.81 -6.32 21.40
CA ASP A 45 -29.63 -7.25 22.52
C ASP A 45 -29.80 -6.52 23.87
N PRO A 46 -30.61 -7.05 24.81
CA PRO A 46 -30.86 -6.40 26.09
C PRO A 46 -29.59 -6.37 26.96
N ARG A 47 -29.30 -5.20 27.55
CA ARG A 47 -28.14 -4.94 28.44
C ARG A 47 -28.24 -5.60 29.81
#